data_AF-A0AAD7G4L9-F1
#
_entry.id   AF-A0AAD7G4L9-F1
#
_cell.length_a   1.000
_cell.length_b   1.000
_cell.length_c   1.000
_cell.angle_alpha   90.00
_cell.angle_beta   90.00
_cell.angle_gamma   90.00
#
_symmetry.space_group_name_H-M   'P 1'
#
loop_
_entity.id
_entity.type
_entity.pdbx_description
1 polymer ?
#
loop_
_entity_poly.entity_id
_entity_poly.type
_entity_poly.pdbx_seq_one_letter_code
_entity_poly.pdbx_strand_id
1 'polypeptide(L)'
;MSIRLLGDRDQASTNAEIHAAIMGVRRTHPEDSLVIHCNKSSLRNAMTKNLERWEDRGWIGVPNRGALRTLSAELKKREAPTFFMTPVKGVPEPDGYAAATRLTTEASEHTIPGDIPFDIHEDLALRGVKRASLTQAIAYAGITAVL
;
A
#
# COMPACT_ATOMS: atom_id res chain seq x y z
N MET A 1 -5.69 24.49 -18.19
CA MET A 1 -5.09 24.88 -16.90
C MET A 1 -4.87 23.61 -16.11
N SER A 2 -3.72 22.94 -16.31
CA SER A 2 -3.40 21.67 -15.64
C SER A 2 -2.84 21.97 -14.26
N ILE A 3 -3.58 21.58 -13.22
CA ILE A 3 -3.09 21.61 -11.85
C ILE A 3 -1.99 20.54 -11.77
N ARG A 4 -0.73 21.01 -11.75
CA ARG A 4 0.40 20.20 -11.27
C ARG A 4 0.12 19.88 -9.82
N LEU A 5 -0.34 18.66 -9.54
CA LEU A 5 -0.04 18.07 -8.24
C LEU A 5 1.47 17.87 -8.24
N LEU A 6 2.21 18.82 -7.65
CA LEU A 6 3.56 18.56 -7.13
C LEU A 6 3.41 17.51 -6.02
N GLY A 7 3.11 16.28 -6.40
CA GLY A 7 3.34 15.13 -5.55
C GLY A 7 4.85 15.02 -5.41
N ASP A 8 5.33 15.10 -4.18
CA ASP A 8 6.70 14.76 -3.83
C ASP A 8 7.09 13.45 -4.56
N ARG A 9 8.25 13.42 -5.24
CA ARG A 9 8.66 12.26 -6.06
C ARG A 9 8.63 10.96 -5.25
N ASP A 10 8.89 11.08 -3.95
CA ASP A 10 8.81 9.98 -3.00
C ASP A 10 7.38 9.44 -2.81
N GLN A 11 6.37 10.31 -2.86
CA GLN A 11 4.97 9.93 -2.77
C GLN A 11 4.50 9.19 -4.02
N ALA A 12 4.89 9.69 -5.20
CA ALA A 12 4.57 9.05 -6.49
C ALA A 12 5.21 7.66 -6.59
N SER A 13 6.48 7.55 -6.22
CA SER A 13 7.20 6.27 -6.16
C SER A 13 6.57 5.29 -5.17
N THR A 14 6.18 5.76 -3.98
CA THR A 14 5.52 4.90 -2.98
C THR A 14 4.14 4.43 -3.47
N ASN A 15 3.39 5.29 -4.15
CA ASN A 15 2.10 4.92 -4.74
C ASN A 15 2.26 3.87 -5.82
N ALA A 16 3.23 4.04 -6.73
CA ALA A 16 3.52 3.05 -7.76
C ALA A 16 3.86 1.68 -7.15
N GLU A 17 4.65 1.65 -6.06
CA GLU A 17 4.98 0.41 -5.35
C GLU A 17 3.73 -0.26 -4.75
N ILE A 18 2.84 0.51 -4.11
CA ILE A 18 1.58 -0.01 -3.56
C ILE A 18 0.68 -0.55 -4.68
N HIS A 19 0.57 0.16 -5.81
CA HIS A 19 -0.23 -0.29 -6.95
C HIS A 19 0.31 -1.57 -7.58
N ALA A 20 1.63 -1.67 -7.76
CA ALA A 20 2.27 -2.89 -8.24
C ALA A 20 1.98 -4.07 -7.31
N ALA A 21 2.02 -3.86 -5.99
CA ALA A 21 1.67 -4.89 -5.01
C ALA A 21 0.19 -5.32 -5.11
N ILE A 22 -0.76 -4.38 -5.24
CA ILE A 22 -2.18 -4.70 -5.45
C ILE A 22 -2.37 -5.53 -6.71
N MET A 23 -1.74 -5.13 -7.82
CA MET A 23 -1.82 -5.86 -9.08
C MET A 23 -1.19 -7.25 -9.00
N GLY A 24 -0.06 -7.40 -8.29
CA GLY A 24 0.55 -8.70 -8.02
C GLY A 24 -0.38 -9.61 -7.24
N VAL A 25 -0.95 -9.10 -6.14
CA VAL A 25 -1.91 -9.84 -5.31
C VAL A 25 -3.14 -10.29 -6.12
N ARG A 26 -3.68 -9.42 -6.98
CA ARG A 26 -4.86 -9.74 -7.82
C ARG A 26 -4.58 -10.75 -8.93
N ARG A 27 -3.34 -10.84 -9.40
CA ARG A 27 -2.93 -11.75 -10.49
C ARG A 27 -2.50 -13.12 -10.00
N THR A 28 -2.09 -13.24 -8.74
CA THR A 28 -1.69 -14.51 -8.14
C THR A 28 -2.87 -15.20 -7.48
N HIS A 29 -3.05 -16.49 -7.73
CA HIS A 29 -4.13 -17.27 -7.13
C HIS A 29 -4.10 -17.15 -5.58
N PRO A 30 -5.25 -17.07 -4.89
CA PRO A 30 -5.31 -16.90 -3.44
C PRO A 30 -4.65 -18.02 -2.62
N GLU A 31 -4.60 -19.23 -3.18
CA GLU A 31 -4.01 -20.43 -2.55
C GLU A 31 -2.50 -20.57 -2.80
N ASP A 32 -1.92 -19.76 -3.68
CA ASP A 32 -0.49 -19.80 -3.95
C ASP A 32 0.27 -18.87 -3.00
N SER A 33 1.43 -19.31 -2.52
CA SER A 33 2.32 -18.40 -1.78
C SER A 33 2.81 -17.28 -2.70
N LEU A 34 2.83 -16.05 -2.20
CA LEU A 34 3.25 -14.86 -2.96
C LEU A 34 4.42 -14.17 -2.28
N VAL A 35 5.49 -13.91 -3.02
CA VAL A 35 6.62 -13.09 -2.55
C VAL A 35 6.64 -11.78 -3.30
N ILE A 36 6.51 -10.67 -2.56
CA ILE A 36 6.57 -9.31 -3.09
C ILE A 36 7.92 -8.70 -2.71
N HIS A 37 8.79 -8.54 -3.70
CA HIS A 37 10.07 -7.87 -3.53
C HIS A 37 9.88 -6.35 -3.56
N CYS A 38 9.99 -5.71 -2.40
CA CYS A 38 9.95 -4.27 -2.24
C CYS A 38 11.36 -3.69 -2.38
N ASN A 39 11.47 -2.61 -3.14
CA ASN A 39 12.72 -1.85 -3.23
C ASN A 39 12.87 -0.94 -2.00
N LYS A 40 11.76 -0.35 -1.54
CA LYS A 40 11.78 0.53 -0.36
C LYS A 40 11.30 -0.20 0.88
N SER A 41 11.83 0.22 2.03
CA SER A 41 11.37 -0.30 3.33
C SER A 41 9.98 0.23 3.71
N SER A 42 9.50 1.30 3.07
CA SER A 42 8.24 1.97 3.40
C SER A 42 7.04 1.04 3.25
N LEU A 43 6.86 0.39 2.09
CA LEU A 43 5.75 -0.53 1.86
C LEU A 43 5.85 -1.78 2.75
N ARG A 44 7.06 -2.34 2.86
CA ARG A 44 7.32 -3.49 3.74
C ARG A 44 6.94 -3.16 5.18
N ASN A 45 7.41 -2.03 5.72
CA ASN A 45 7.12 -1.62 7.10
C ASN A 45 5.63 -1.30 7.29
N ALA A 46 5.01 -0.68 6.28
CA ALA A 46 3.57 -0.43 6.25
C ALA A 46 2.76 -1.73 6.44
N MET A 47 3.05 -2.77 5.65
CA MET A 47 2.29 -4.03 5.69
C MET A 47 2.69 -4.96 6.83
N THR A 48 3.95 -4.93 7.31
CA THR A 48 4.44 -5.88 8.32
C THR A 48 4.44 -5.35 9.75
N LYS A 49 4.61 -4.03 9.95
CA LYS A 49 4.77 -3.44 11.30
C LYS A 49 3.64 -2.50 11.69
N ASN A 50 3.13 -1.74 10.74
CA ASN A 50 2.18 -0.67 11.03
C ASN A 50 0.73 -1.05 10.77
N LEU A 51 0.48 -2.13 10.03
CA LEU A 51 -0.84 -2.49 9.52
C LEU A 51 -1.89 -2.60 10.61
N GLU A 52 -1.66 -3.43 11.62
CA GLU A 52 -2.59 -3.63 12.75
C GLU A 52 -2.90 -2.31 13.45
N ARG A 53 -1.87 -1.51 13.75
CA ARG A 53 -2.02 -0.20 14.39
C ARG A 53 -2.82 0.77 13.54
N TRP A 54 -2.69 0.74 12.22
CA TRP A 54 -3.42 1.62 11.31
C TRP A 54 -4.87 1.20 11.15
N GLU A 55 -5.15 -0.10 11.09
CA GLU A 55 -6.51 -0.65 11.08
C GLU A 55 -7.25 -0.31 12.37
N ASP A 56 -6.60 -0.48 13.52
CA ASP A 56 -7.17 -0.15 14.83
C ASP A 56 -7.52 1.35 14.97
N ARG A 57 -6.77 2.22 14.29
CA ARG A 57 -6.99 3.68 14.26
C ARG A 57 -7.89 4.14 13.12
N GLY A 58 -8.52 3.23 12.38
CA GLY A 58 -9.40 3.57 11.26
C GLY A 58 -8.69 4.34 10.15
N TRP A 59 -7.38 4.13 9.96
CA TRP A 59 -6.57 4.78 8.93
C TRP A 59 -6.46 6.32 9.04
N ILE A 60 -6.77 6.89 10.20
CA ILE A 60 -6.67 8.34 10.44
C ILE A 60 -5.20 8.78 10.43
N GLY A 61 -4.89 9.81 9.63
CA GLY A 61 -3.53 10.37 9.50
C GLY A 61 -2.55 9.50 8.72
N VAL A 62 -3.02 8.47 8.01
CA VAL A 62 -2.16 7.57 7.22
C VAL A 62 -2.00 8.09 5.79
N PRO A 63 -0.77 8.31 5.29
CA PRO A 63 -0.54 8.67 3.90
C PRO A 63 -0.95 7.51 2.97
N ASN A 64 -1.50 7.81 1.80
CA ASN A 64 -1.97 6.81 0.83
C ASN A 64 -2.97 5.80 1.40
N ARG A 65 -3.78 6.20 2.39
CA ARG A 65 -4.73 5.34 3.09
C ARG A 65 -5.62 4.51 2.16
N GLY A 66 -6.08 5.07 1.04
CA GLY A 66 -6.95 4.36 0.09
C GLY A 66 -6.25 3.15 -0.54
N ALA A 67 -5.04 3.37 -1.05
CA ALA A 67 -4.22 2.33 -1.66
C ALA A 67 -3.82 1.25 -0.65
N LEU A 68 -3.35 1.65 0.54
CA LEU A 68 -2.91 0.71 1.58
C LEU A 68 -4.07 -0.09 2.17
N ARG A 69 -5.25 0.52 2.32
CA ARG A 69 -6.46 -0.18 2.76
C ARG A 69 -6.93 -1.17 1.71
N THR A 70 -6.82 -0.81 0.43
CA THR A 70 -7.11 -1.74 -0.68
C THR A 70 -6.16 -2.93 -0.65
N LEU A 71 -4.86 -2.68 -0.54
CA LEU A 71 -3.87 -3.75 -0.42
C LEU A 71 -4.13 -4.64 0.79
N SER A 72 -4.43 -4.08 1.97
CA SER A 72 -4.78 -4.86 3.16
C SER A 72 -6.00 -5.76 2.93
N ALA A 73 -7.05 -5.20 2.33
CA ALA A 73 -8.26 -5.95 2.02
C ALA A 73 -7.98 -7.11 1.04
N GLU A 74 -7.21 -6.88 -0.02
CA GLU A 74 -6.86 -7.94 -0.97
C GLU A 74 -5.96 -9.01 -0.33
N LEU A 75 -5.03 -8.63 0.55
CA LEU A 75 -4.20 -9.59 1.28
C LEU A 75 -5.04 -10.48 2.22
N LYS A 76 -6.06 -9.91 2.86
CA LYS A 76 -6.97 -10.65 3.74
C LYS A 76 -7.86 -11.67 3.02
N LYS A 77 -8.04 -11.53 1.70
CA LYS A 77 -8.74 -12.52 0.88
C LYS A 77 -7.88 -13.74 0.54
N ARG A 78 -6.56 -13.67 0.75
CA ARG A 78 -5.65 -14.77 0.42
C ARG A 78 -5.65 -15.82 1.52
N GLU A 79 -5.59 -17.09 1.12
CA GLU A 79 -5.48 -18.21 2.05
C GLU A 79 -4.02 -18.58 2.30
N ALA A 80 -3.17 -18.38 1.29
CA ALA A 80 -1.74 -18.65 1.38
C ALA A 80 -0.92 -17.41 1.83
N PRO A 81 0.23 -17.64 2.49
CA PRO A 81 1.04 -16.56 3.03
C PRO A 81 1.61 -15.65 1.93
N THR A 82 1.63 -14.36 2.22
CA THR A 82 2.29 -13.35 1.39
C THR A 82 3.49 -12.78 2.13
N PHE A 83 4.66 -12.81 1.49
CA PHE A 83 5.92 -12.37 2.06
C PHE A 83 6.37 -11.05 1.42
N PHE A 84 6.67 -10.05 2.24
CA PHE A 84 7.29 -8.81 1.79
C PHE A 84 8.79 -8.85 2.05
N MET A 85 9.59 -8.93 0.99
CA MET A 85 11.05 -9.08 1.07
C MET A 85 11.75 -7.86 0.48
N THR A 86 12.95 -7.58 0.96
CA THR A 86 13.86 -6.58 0.37
C THR A 86 15.11 -7.32 -0.09
N PRO A 87 15.71 -6.96 -1.24
CA PRO A 87 16.97 -7.56 -1.66
C PRO A 87 18.01 -7.47 -0.55
N VAL A 88 18.72 -8.57 -0.32
CA VAL A 88 19.81 -8.62 0.65
C VAL A 88 21.09 -8.26 -0.09
N LYS A 89 21.83 -7.28 0.43
CA LYS A 89 23.10 -6.86 -0.17
C LYS A 89 24.05 -8.07 -0.26
N GLY A 90 24.58 -8.31 -1.46
CA GLY A 90 25.49 -9.44 -1.73
C GLY A 90 24.81 -10.76 -2.09
N VAL A 91 23.47 -10.81 -2.11
CA VAL A 91 22.70 -11.93 -2.65
C VAL A 91 22.22 -11.55 -4.06
N PRO A 92 22.33 -12.45 -5.06
CA PRO A 92 21.76 -12.21 -6.38
C PRO A 92 20.27 -11.86 -6.29
N GLU A 93 19.88 -10.81 -6.98
CA GLU A 93 18.48 -10.42 -7.05
C GLU A 93 17.67 -11.47 -7.83
N PRO A 94 16.39 -11.66 -7.51
CA PRO A 94 15.52 -12.55 -8.27
C PRO A 94 15.43 -12.14 -9.73
N ASP A 95 15.23 -13.12 -10.61
CA ASP A 95 15.01 -12.88 -12.03
C ASP A 95 13.86 -11.90 -12.25
N GLY A 96 14.09 -10.89 -13.09
CA GLY A 96 13.10 -9.84 -13.38
C GLY A 96 13.05 -8.70 -12.35
N TYR A 97 13.74 -8.78 -11.22
CA TYR A 97 13.77 -7.70 -10.22
C TYR A 97 14.35 -6.39 -10.78
N ALA A 98 15.49 -6.47 -11.47
CA ALA A 98 16.12 -5.32 -12.10
C ALA A 98 15.22 -4.70 -13.19
N ALA A 99 14.52 -5.53 -13.97
CA ALA A 99 13.58 -5.08 -14.98
C ALA A 99 12.35 -4.38 -14.35
N ALA A 100 11.80 -4.95 -13.29
CA ALA A 100 10.68 -4.36 -12.54
C ALA A 100 11.08 -3.03 -11.87
N THR A 101 12.29 -2.96 -11.32
CA THR A 101 12.84 -1.73 -10.74
C THR A 101 12.97 -0.64 -11.81
N ARG A 102 13.54 -0.97 -12.96
CA ARG A 102 13.67 -0.03 -14.09
C ARG A 102 12.30 0.48 -14.55
N LEU A 103 11.33 -0.42 -14.75
CA LEU A 103 9.97 -0.04 -15.15
C LEU A 103 9.31 0.88 -14.12
N THR A 104 9.57 0.68 -12.83
CA THR A 104 9.05 1.55 -11.76
C THR A 104 9.71 2.94 -11.80
N THR A 105 11.02 2.99 -12.06
CA THR A 105 11.74 4.27 -12.24
C THR A 105 11.24 5.02 -13.47
N GLU A 106 11.14 4.38 -14.62
CA GLU A 106 10.58 4.96 -15.86
C GLU A 106 9.14 5.44 -15.64
N ALA A 107 8.31 4.62 -14.98
CA ALA A 107 6.93 4.99 -14.65
C ALA A 107 6.82 6.13 -13.61
N SER A 108 7.86 6.39 -12.81
CA SER A 108 7.91 7.54 -11.91
C SER A 108 8.31 8.84 -12.59
N GLU A 109 8.98 8.75 -13.75
CA GLU A 109 9.37 9.89 -14.58
C GLU A 109 8.22 10.38 -15.46
N HIS A 110 7.27 9.51 -15.76
CA HIS A 110 6.04 9.85 -16.45
C HIS A 110 4.88 10.03 -15.45
N THR A 111 4.13 11.13 -15.56
CA THR A 111 2.89 11.29 -14.80
C THR A 111 1.91 10.22 -15.26
N ILE A 112 1.75 9.14 -14.49
CA ILE A 112 0.70 8.14 -14.75
C ILE A 112 -0.64 8.82 -14.45
N PRO A 113 -1.46 9.19 -15.46
CA PRO A 113 -2.81 9.65 -15.23
C PRO A 113 -3.66 8.38 -15.18
N GLY A 114 -3.78 7.80 -14.00
CA GLY A 114 -4.52 6.55 -13.84
C GLY A 114 -5.08 6.50 -12.44
N ASP A 115 -6.33 6.91 -12.31
CA ASP A 115 -7.14 6.64 -11.13
C ASP A 115 -7.41 5.12 -11.14
N ILE A 116 -6.44 4.35 -10.63
CA ILE A 116 -6.60 2.90 -10.47
C ILE A 116 -7.67 2.75 -9.40
N PRO A 117 -8.83 2.14 -9.72
CA PRO A 117 -9.95 2.11 -8.79
C PRO A 117 -9.54 1.38 -7.51
N PHE A 118 -9.55 2.12 -6.40
CA PHE A 118 -9.40 1.63 -5.04
C PHE A 118 -10.70 0.94 -4.58
N ASP A 119 -11.20 0.02 -5.41
CA ASP A 119 -12.46 -0.66 -5.13
C ASP A 119 -12.19 -1.71 -4.06
N ILE A 120 -12.59 -1.38 -2.84
CA ILE A 120 -12.53 -2.27 -1.68
C ILE A 120 -13.92 -2.86 -1.52
N HIS A 121 -14.05 -4.19 -1.58
CA HIS A 121 -15.30 -4.86 -1.26
C HIS A 121 -15.76 -4.40 0.14
N GLU A 122 -17.00 -3.95 0.28
CA GLU A 122 -17.47 -3.25 1.49
C GLU A 122 -17.24 -4.04 2.79
N ASP A 123 -17.31 -5.37 2.73
CA ASP A 123 -17.10 -6.28 3.86
C ASP A 123 -15.66 -6.24 4.42
N LEU A 124 -14.69 -5.87 3.59
CA LEU A 124 -13.28 -5.75 3.98
C LEU A 124 -12.90 -4.29 4.25
N ALA A 125 -13.81 -3.38 3.95
CA ALA A 125 -13.65 -1.96 4.21
C ALA A 125 -13.92 -1.69 5.69
N LEU A 126 -13.01 -2.09 6.59
CA LEU A 126 -13.08 -1.78 8.03
C LEU A 126 -13.45 -0.29 8.22
N ARG A 127 -14.59 -0.02 8.85
CA ARG A 127 -15.13 1.33 9.05
C ARG A 127 -14.95 1.73 10.51
N GLY A 128 -14.54 2.98 10.73
CA GLY A 128 -14.39 3.55 12.06
C GLY A 128 -13.10 3.15 12.78
N VAL A 129 -13.02 3.50 14.06
CA VAL A 129 -11.88 3.29 14.95
C VAL A 129 -12.24 2.24 15.98
N LYS A 130 -11.34 1.32 16.29
CA LYS A 130 -11.55 0.35 17.36
C LYS A 130 -11.69 1.08 18.70
N ARG A 131 -12.75 0.81 19.45
CA ARG A 131 -13.07 1.54 20.70
C ARG A 131 -11.92 1.54 21.70
N ALA A 132 -11.19 0.44 21.82
CA ALA A 132 -10.04 0.31 22.72
C ALA A 132 -8.84 1.19 22.31
N SER A 133 -8.76 1.57 21.03
CA SER A 133 -7.67 2.37 20.44
C SER A 133 -8.06 3.84 20.25
N LEU A 134 -9.30 4.22 20.62
CA LEU A 134 -9.81 5.58 20.48
C LEU A 134 -9.25 6.48 21.58
N THR A 135 -8.43 7.44 21.19
CA THR A 135 -7.95 8.52 22.06
C THR A 135 -8.61 9.84 21.68
N GLN A 136 -8.63 10.82 22.59
CA GLN A 136 -9.17 12.16 22.32
C GLN A 136 -8.52 12.80 21.08
N ALA A 137 -7.21 12.61 20.88
CA ALA A 137 -6.50 13.08 19.70
C ALA A 137 -6.98 12.41 18.40
N ILE A 138 -7.21 11.09 18.42
CA ILE A 138 -7.73 10.35 17.26
C ILE A 138 -9.18 10.76 16.96
N ALA A 139 -10.00 10.94 18.00
CA ALA A 139 -11.37 11.40 17.87
C ALA A 139 -11.43 12.80 17.24
N TYR A 140 -10.62 13.73 17.74
CA TYR A 140 -10.53 15.09 17.19
C TYR A 140 -10.07 15.10 15.74
N ALA A 141 -9.00 14.37 15.42
CA ALA A 141 -8.49 14.23 14.05
C ALA A 141 -9.50 13.57 13.10
N GLY A 142 -10.32 12.64 13.59
CA GLY A 142 -11.41 12.02 12.83
C GLY A 142 -12.51 13.02 12.50
N ILE A 143 -12.96 13.81 13.48
CA ILE A 143 -13.98 14.86 13.30
C ILE A 143 -13.50 15.91 12.29
N THR A 144 -12.27 16.40 12.43
CA THR A 144 -11.72 17.41 11.52
C THR A 144 -11.42 16.89 10.12
N ALA A 145 -11.31 15.57 9.93
CA ALA A 145 -11.12 14.97 8.61
C ALA A 145 -12.43 14.70 7.85
N VAL A 146 -13.59 14.82 8.52
CA VAL A 146 -14.93 14.57 7.95
C VAL A 146 -15.69 15.88 7.67
N LEU A 147 -15.30 17.00 8.32
CA LEU A 147 -15.77 18.36 8.03
C LEU A 147 -14.93 19.00 6.92
#